data_AF-A0A0F9JLX8-F1
#
_entry.id   AF-A0A0F9JLX8-F1
#
_cell.length_a   1.000
_cell.length_b   1.000
_cell.length_c   1.000
_cell.angle_alpha   90.00
_cell.angle_beta   90.00
_cell.angle_gamma   90.00
#
_symmetry.space_group_name_H-M   'P 1'
#
loop_
_entity.id
_entity.type
_entity.pdbx_description
1 polymer ?
#
loop_
_entity_poly.entity_id
_entity_poly.type
_entity_poly.pdbx_seq_one_letter_code
_entity_poly.pdbx_strand_id
1 'polypeptide(L)'
;MGREDISFLHFKQVYPLYEGTRDYLQKAQKNIIIENNATSQFGKLIKLYTGMDIEAKILKYNGLAFSVEEVAAEIKKILGKEKV
;
A
#
# COMPACT_ATOMS: atom_id res chain seq x y z
N MET A 1 -0.47 -13.03 10.94
CA MET A 1 0.27 -12.02 11.72
C MET A 1 -0.43 -11.64 13.03
N GLY A 2 -1.70 -11.99 13.25
CA GLY A 2 -2.37 -11.85 14.56
C GLY A 2 -2.42 -10.44 15.13
N ARG A 3 -2.23 -9.43 14.26
CA ARG A 3 -2.17 -8.02 14.61
C ARG A 3 -3.54 -7.39 14.38
N GLU A 4 -4.11 -6.82 15.43
CA GLU A 4 -5.42 -6.15 15.40
C GLU A 4 -5.31 -4.70 14.89
N ASP A 5 -4.10 -4.18 14.76
CA ASP A 5 -3.80 -2.81 14.31
C ASP A 5 -3.54 -2.70 12.81
N ILE A 6 -3.84 -3.75 12.03
CA ILE A 6 -3.70 -3.77 10.58
C ILE A 6 -5.08 -3.77 9.93
N SER A 7 -5.26 -2.86 8.96
CA SER A 7 -6.46 -2.78 8.11
C SER A 7 -6.08 -2.92 6.64
N PHE A 8 -7.03 -3.33 5.80
CA PHE A 8 -6.84 -3.50 4.36
C PHE A 8 -7.84 -2.64 3.58
N LEU A 9 -7.35 -1.87 2.62
CA LEU A 9 -8.15 -1.03 1.73
C LEU A 9 -7.91 -1.46 0.28
N HIS A 10 -8.95 -1.97 -0.38
CA HIS A 10 -8.88 -2.45 -1.76
C HIS A 10 -9.69 -1.58 -2.71
N PHE A 11 -9.02 -1.09 -3.76
CA PHE A 11 -9.64 -0.28 -4.81
C PHE A 11 -10.05 -1.17 -5.99
N LYS A 12 -11.34 -1.48 -6.10
CA LYS A 12 -11.90 -2.18 -7.28
C LYS A 12 -11.81 -1.32 -8.55
N GLN A 13 -11.87 0.00 -8.38
CA GLN A 13 -11.72 1.00 -9.42
C GLN A 13 -10.65 1.98 -8.96
N VAL A 14 -9.59 2.13 -9.77
CA VAL A 14 -8.48 3.05 -9.47
C VAL A 14 -8.70 4.45 -10.03
N TYR A 15 -9.56 4.58 -11.04
CA TYR A 15 -9.93 5.87 -11.63
C TYR A 15 -11.41 5.87 -12.11
N PRO A 16 -12.19 6.95 -11.88
CA PRO A 16 -11.86 8.07 -11.00
C PRO A 16 -11.59 7.61 -9.56
N LEU A 17 -10.68 8.29 -8.88
CA LEU A 17 -10.31 7.97 -7.50
C LEU A 17 -11.48 8.32 -6.58
N TYR A 18 -11.77 7.45 -5.62
CA TYR A 18 -12.83 7.70 -4.64
C TYR A 18 -12.52 8.97 -3.82
N GLU A 19 -13.49 9.87 -3.69
CA GLU A 19 -13.32 11.17 -3.05
C GLU A 19 -12.83 11.07 -1.59
N GLY A 20 -13.31 10.07 -0.84
CA GLY A 20 -12.92 9.85 0.55
C GLY A 20 -11.57 9.12 0.73
N THR A 21 -10.80 8.89 -0.35
CA THR A 21 -9.53 8.15 -0.28
C THR A 21 -8.57 8.78 0.73
N ARG A 22 -8.49 10.13 0.75
CA ARG A 22 -7.63 10.85 1.68
C ARG A 22 -7.99 10.55 3.13
N ASP A 23 -9.27 10.60 3.46
CA ASP A 23 -9.75 10.41 4.83
C ASP A 23 -9.48 8.99 5.34
N TYR A 24 -9.55 7.98 4.48
CA TYR A 24 -9.19 6.62 4.86
C TYR A 24 -7.69 6.47 5.13
N LEU A 25 -6.86 6.99 4.23
CA LEU A 25 -5.40 6.89 4.34
C LEU A 25 -4.85 7.69 5.54
N GLN A 26 -5.50 8.78 5.96
CA GLN A 26 -5.10 9.57 7.14
C GLN A 26 -5.34 8.84 8.47
N LYS A 27 -6.22 7.82 8.50
CA LYS A 27 -6.49 7.05 9.74
C LYS A 27 -5.33 6.14 10.13
N ALA A 28 -4.46 5.79 9.19
CA ALA A 28 -3.34 4.90 9.44
C ALA A 28 -2.08 5.70 9.80
N GLN A 29 -1.36 5.26 10.83
CA GLN A 29 -0.03 5.79 11.14
C GLN A 29 0.98 5.45 10.04
N LYS A 30 0.78 4.31 9.36
CA LYS A 30 1.63 3.83 8.28
C LYS A 30 0.80 3.26 7.16
N ASN A 31 0.93 3.87 5.99
CA ASN A 31 0.34 3.38 4.75
C ASN A 31 1.37 2.54 3.99
N ILE A 32 0.95 1.37 3.50
CA ILE A 32 1.75 0.53 2.62
C ILE A 32 0.93 0.29 1.37
N ILE A 33 1.48 0.61 0.20
CA ILE A 33 0.82 0.33 -1.08
C ILE A 33 1.40 -0.94 -1.69
N ILE A 34 0.52 -1.80 -2.19
CA ILE A 34 0.87 -3.09 -2.81
C ILE A 34 0.39 -3.05 -4.25
N GLU A 35 1.30 -3.14 -5.21
CA GLU A 35 0.97 -3.07 -6.64
C GLU A 35 1.74 -4.12 -7.44
N ASN A 36 1.07 -4.77 -8.40
CA ASN A 36 1.73 -5.63 -9.38
C ASN A 36 2.23 -4.81 -10.58
N ASN A 37 3.06 -3.81 -10.31
CA ASN A 37 3.80 -3.06 -11.32
C ASN A 37 5.15 -2.56 -10.77
N ALA A 38 6.02 -2.06 -11.64
CA ALA A 38 7.38 -1.67 -11.27
C ALA A 38 7.50 -0.26 -10.67
N THR A 39 6.52 0.63 -10.88
CA THR A 39 6.71 2.08 -10.70
C THR A 39 5.72 2.75 -9.75
N SER A 40 4.88 1.96 -9.06
CA SER A 40 3.82 2.42 -8.16
C SER A 40 2.91 3.46 -8.81
N GLN A 41 2.34 3.09 -9.95
CA GLN A 41 1.51 4.01 -10.74
C GLN A 41 0.27 4.46 -9.96
N PHE A 42 -0.35 3.56 -9.20
CA PHE A 42 -1.49 3.90 -8.36
C PHE A 42 -1.08 4.77 -7.17
N GLY A 43 0.07 4.50 -6.54
CA GLY A 43 0.62 5.38 -5.50
C GLY A 43 0.86 6.81 -6.01
N LYS A 44 1.38 6.96 -7.24
CA LYS A 44 1.53 8.28 -7.89
C LYS A 44 0.19 8.95 -8.16
N LEU A 45 -0.84 8.18 -8.57
CA LEU A 45 -2.19 8.69 -8.77
C LEU A 45 -2.79 9.19 -7.44
N ILE A 46 -2.67 8.41 -6.36
CA ILE A 46 -3.11 8.82 -5.02
C ILE A 46 -2.40 10.12 -4.63
N LYS A 47 -1.08 10.22 -4.80
CA LYS A 47 -0.33 11.45 -4.50
C LYS A 47 -0.83 12.63 -5.32
N LEU A 48 -1.06 12.46 -6.62
CA LEU A 48 -1.55 13.51 -7.50
C LEU A 48 -2.91 14.07 -7.07
N TYR A 49 -3.86 13.18 -6.72
CA TYR A 49 -5.24 13.58 -6.40
C TYR A 49 -5.48 13.93 -4.94
N THR A 50 -4.70 13.36 -4.02
CA THR A 50 -4.89 13.54 -2.57
C THR A 50 -3.78 14.33 -1.91
N GLY A 51 -2.64 14.55 -2.57
CA GLY A 51 -1.44 15.15 -1.98
C GLY A 51 -0.67 14.24 -1.01
N MET A 52 -1.13 13.01 -0.73
CA MET A 52 -0.46 12.10 0.19
C MET A 52 0.49 11.15 -0.52
N ASP A 53 1.74 11.10 -0.05
CA ASP A 53 2.76 10.18 -0.56
C ASP A 53 2.81 8.91 0.29
N ILE A 54 2.67 7.76 -0.36
CA ILE A 54 2.81 6.45 0.30
C ILE A 54 4.22 5.94 -0.03
N GLU A 55 5.16 6.17 0.90
CA GLU A 55 6.57 5.82 0.69
C GLU A 55 6.83 4.31 0.76
N ALA A 56 6.13 3.60 1.64
CA ALA A 56 6.27 2.16 1.80
C ALA A 56 5.52 1.42 0.68
N LYS A 57 6.28 0.72 -0.16
CA LYS A 57 5.80 0.08 -1.39
C LYS A 57 6.20 -1.39 -1.44
N ILE A 58 5.25 -2.25 -1.77
CA ILE A 58 5.48 -3.66 -2.12
C ILE A 58 5.12 -3.82 -3.60
N LEU A 59 6.14 -3.94 -4.44
CA LEU A 59 6.01 -3.93 -5.89
C LEU A 59 6.45 -5.27 -6.48
N LYS A 60 5.69 -5.78 -7.46
CA LYS A 60 6.03 -7.00 -8.21
C LYS A 60 5.72 -6.78 -9.68
N TYR A 61 6.62 -7.20 -10.57
CA TYR A 61 6.48 -6.96 -12.01
C TYR A 61 7.00 -8.12 -12.86
N ASN A 62 7.09 -9.32 -12.28
CA ASN A 62 7.54 -10.54 -12.96
C ASN A 62 6.41 -11.34 -13.61
N GLY A 63 5.21 -10.76 -13.74
CA GLY A 63 4.03 -11.40 -14.33
C GLY A 63 3.31 -12.41 -13.43
N LEU A 64 3.80 -12.66 -12.22
CA LEU A 64 3.15 -13.57 -11.26
C LEU A 64 2.34 -12.79 -10.22
N ALA A 65 1.27 -13.42 -9.73
CA ALA A 65 0.54 -12.94 -8.57
C ALA A 65 1.41 -12.92 -7.32
N PHE A 66 1.07 -12.08 -6.34
CA PHE A 66 1.68 -12.13 -5.02
C PHE A 66 1.26 -13.39 -4.28
N SER A 67 2.22 -14.06 -3.63
CA SER A 67 1.95 -15.09 -2.64
C SER A 67 1.67 -14.47 -1.27
N VAL A 68 0.97 -15.20 -0.41
CA VAL A 68 0.68 -14.76 0.97
C VAL A 68 1.99 -14.60 1.75
N GLU A 69 2.94 -15.50 1.54
CA GLU A 69 4.25 -15.52 2.18
C GLU A 69 5.09 -14.31 1.79
N GLU A 70 5.11 -13.97 0.49
CA GLU A 70 5.81 -12.78 -0.03
C GLU A 70 5.29 -11.50 0.63
N VAL A 71 3.96 -11.31 0.63
CA VAL A 71 3.33 -10.11 1.20
C VAL A 71 3.57 -10.05 2.71
N ALA A 72 3.38 -11.15 3.43
CA ALA A 72 3.59 -11.19 4.88
C ALA A 72 5.06 -10.91 5.25
N ALA A 73 6.02 -11.41 4.48
CA ALA A 73 7.44 -11.16 4.72
C ALA A 73 7.81 -9.69 4.49
N GLU A 74 7.36 -9.08 3.39
CA GLU A 74 7.66 -7.68 3.10
C GLU A 74 6.96 -6.72 4.08
N ILE A 75 5.71 -6.99 4.50
CA ILE A 75 5.06 -6.21 5.57
C ILE A 75 5.88 -6.28 6.86
N LYS A 76 6.28 -7.48 7.31
CA LYS A 76 7.11 -7.63 8.52
C LYS A 76 8.42 -6.84 8.42
N LYS A 77 9.07 -6.88 7.27
CA LYS A 77 10.31 -6.14 7.00
C LYS A 77 10.09 -4.62 7.05
N ILE A 78 9.00 -4.11 6.47
CA ILE A 78 8.66 -2.68 6.52
C ILE A 78 8.34 -2.22 7.94
N LEU A 79 7.66 -3.04 8.74
CA LEU A 79 7.35 -2.74 10.14
C LEU A 79 8.57 -2.91 11.07
N GLY A 80 9.48 -3.84 10.77
CA GLY A 80 10.70 -4.08 11.55
C GLY A 80 11.80 -3.03 11.34
N LYS A 81 11.79 -2.31 10.21
CA LYS A 81 12.74 -1.23 9.90
C LYS A 81 12.60 0.03 10.77
N GLU A 82 11.61 0.09 11.67
CA GLU A 82 11.38 1.22 12.58
C GLU A 82 12.23 1.19 13.86
N LYS A 83 13.06 0.16 14.06
CA LYS A 83 14.02 0.10 15.18
C LYS A 83 15.41 0.58 14.75
N VAL A 84 15.59 1.87 14.52
CA VAL A 84 16.88 2.60 14.65
C VAL A 84 16.59 4.01 15.13
#